data_AF-A0A382R7X3-F1
#
_entry.id   AF-A0A382R7X3-F1
#
_cell.length_a   1.000
_cell.length_b   1.000
_cell.length_c   1.000
_cell.angle_alpha   90.00
_cell.angle_beta   90.00
_cell.angle_gamma   90.00
#
_symmetry.space_group_name_H-M   'P 1'
#
loop_
_entity.id
_entity.type
_entity.pdbx_description
1 polymer ?
#
loop_
_entity_poly.entity_id
_entity_poly.type
_entity_poly.pdbx_seq_one_letter_code
_entity_poly.pdbx_strand_id
1 'polypeptide(L)'
;AYRDRISEILHTSYRTGDAENELQPHQVELDSDAKQVWQMFHDKVEEQLSEYGTLSTVRGFGNKAPEHGLRSSTVLAGFYAPEISNFSRISSRYIRNSTILIQYYLNEQLRLFNSGVADPSLQEANKLLEWLRTECKKLVTLPEIYQYGPNSIRDARKARNLMKILSEHGYALPLNDEVEFEGKVRKEAYEVRV
;
A
#
# COMPACT_ATOMS: atom_id res chain seq x y z
N ALA A 1 23.43 20.22 23.05
CA ALA A 1 23.37 18.78 22.69
C ALA A 1 23.12 18.56 21.19
N TYR A 2 21.89 18.72 20.66
CA TYR A 2 21.61 18.45 19.23
C TYR A 2 22.43 19.32 18.26
N ARG A 3 22.45 20.64 18.47
CA ARG A 3 23.20 21.58 17.60
C ARG A 3 24.70 21.31 17.64
N ASP A 4 25.24 21.01 18.81
CA ASP A 4 26.66 20.70 18.98
C ASP A 4 27.02 19.43 18.20
N ARG A 5 26.17 18.40 18.27
CA ARG A 5 26.36 17.17 17.49
C ARG A 5 26.28 17.40 15.98
N ILE A 6 25.35 18.22 15.51
CA ILE A 6 25.30 18.60 14.08
C ILE A 6 26.56 19.37 13.67
N SER A 7 27.02 20.30 14.51
CA SER A 7 28.26 21.05 14.27
C SER A 7 29.46 20.11 14.16
N GLU A 8 29.58 19.15 15.08
CA GLU A 8 30.64 18.12 15.05
C GLU A 8 30.64 17.33 13.72
N ILE A 9 29.47 16.86 13.28
CA ILE A 9 29.33 16.12 12.02
C ILE A 9 29.73 16.99 10.82
N LEU A 10 29.27 18.25 10.78
CA LEU A 10 29.56 19.16 9.67
C LEU A 10 31.04 19.58 9.58
N HIS A 11 31.75 19.61 10.72
CA HIS A 11 33.18 19.91 10.77
C HIS A 11 34.06 18.66 10.61
N THR A 12 33.48 17.46 10.48
CA THR A 12 34.26 16.27 10.21
C THR A 12 34.83 16.34 8.80
N SER A 13 36.14 16.13 8.67
CA SER A 13 36.82 16.17 7.37
C SER A 13 36.22 15.13 6.43
N TYR A 14 35.96 15.54 5.18
CA TYR A 14 35.49 14.63 4.15
C TYR A 14 36.58 13.61 3.82
N ARG A 15 36.16 12.36 3.58
CA ARG A 15 37.04 11.35 3.02
C ARG A 15 37.17 11.58 1.52
N THR A 16 38.35 12.00 1.09
CA THR A 16 38.68 12.24 -0.32
C THR A 16 39.61 11.15 -0.87
N GLY A 17 39.63 11.01 -2.19
CA GLY A 17 40.55 10.14 -2.93
C GLY A 17 41.91 10.79 -3.18
N ASP A 18 42.45 10.59 -4.38
CA ASP A 18 43.77 11.12 -4.76
C ASP A 18 43.74 12.64 -5.01
N ALA A 19 42.54 13.20 -5.21
CA ALA A 19 42.32 14.64 -5.34
C ALA A 19 41.23 15.14 -4.37
N GLU A 20 41.32 16.41 -3.95
CA GLU A 20 40.38 17.03 -3.00
C GLU A 20 38.92 17.09 -3.51
N ASN A 21 38.73 17.07 -4.83
CA ASN A 21 37.42 17.06 -5.48
C ASN A 21 36.86 15.65 -5.73
N GLU A 22 37.54 14.60 -5.26
CA GLU A 22 37.08 13.22 -5.34
C GLU A 22 36.62 12.75 -3.97
N LEU A 23 35.32 12.52 -3.78
CA LEU A 23 34.82 11.92 -2.54
C LEU A 23 34.99 10.40 -2.59
N GLN A 24 35.47 9.82 -1.50
CA GLN A 24 35.49 8.38 -1.26
C GLN A 24 34.68 8.05 0.01
N PRO A 25 33.33 8.04 -0.07
CA PRO A 25 32.48 7.79 1.09
C PRO A 25 32.77 6.44 1.74
N HIS A 26 32.55 6.35 3.04
CA HIS A 26 32.56 5.06 3.73
C HIS A 26 31.39 4.19 3.25
N GLN A 27 31.68 2.93 2.98
CA GLN A 27 30.64 1.92 2.83
C GLN A 27 30.09 1.58 4.21
N VAL A 28 28.80 1.83 4.39
CA VAL A 28 28.08 1.48 5.62
C VAL A 28 27.35 0.17 5.41
N GLU A 29 27.66 -0.81 6.24
CA GLU A 29 27.09 -2.15 6.17
C GLU A 29 26.07 -2.40 7.29
N LEU A 30 25.21 -3.39 7.06
CA LEU A 30 24.33 -3.91 8.09
C LEU A 30 25.05 -5.02 8.86
N ASP A 31 24.87 -5.04 10.17
CA ASP A 31 25.18 -6.25 10.94
C ASP A 31 24.21 -7.37 10.59
N SER A 32 24.55 -8.62 10.92
CA SER A 32 23.74 -9.80 10.61
C SER A 32 22.29 -9.63 11.07
N ASP A 33 22.10 -9.19 12.31
CA ASP A 33 20.77 -9.02 12.91
C ASP A 33 20.01 -7.85 12.27
N ALA A 34 20.74 -6.80 11.88
CA ALA A 34 20.15 -5.64 11.20
C ALA A 34 19.63 -6.03 9.82
N LYS A 35 20.41 -6.83 9.08
CA LYS A 35 20.01 -7.37 7.78
C LYS A 35 18.77 -8.25 7.90
N GLN A 36 18.71 -9.15 8.89
CA GLN A 36 17.53 -9.99 9.12
C GLN A 36 16.27 -9.15 9.39
N VAL A 37 16.35 -8.15 10.27
CA VAL A 37 15.21 -7.27 10.55
C VAL A 37 14.78 -6.49 9.30
N TRP A 38 15.74 -6.01 8.51
CA TRP A 38 15.45 -5.31 7.27
C TRP A 38 14.78 -6.22 6.24
N GLN A 39 15.24 -7.46 6.08
CA GLN A 39 14.62 -8.46 5.19
C GLN A 39 13.18 -8.75 5.61
N MET A 40 12.93 -8.94 6.91
CA MET A 40 11.56 -9.14 7.41
C MET A 40 10.65 -7.95 7.09
N PHE A 41 11.16 -6.72 7.20
CA PHE A 41 10.41 -5.53 6.82
C PHE A 41 10.16 -5.47 5.30
N HIS A 42 11.19 -5.70 4.50
CA HIS A 42 11.12 -5.75 3.05
C HIS A 42 10.04 -6.74 2.58
N ASP A 43 10.13 -7.98 3.04
CA ASP A 43 9.22 -9.05 2.62
C ASP A 43 7.77 -8.76 3.04
N LYS A 44 7.59 -8.10 4.19
CA LYS A 44 6.26 -7.68 4.64
C LYS A 44 5.67 -6.58 3.77
N VAL A 45 6.49 -5.63 3.33
CA VAL A 45 6.06 -4.58 2.38
C VAL A 45 5.71 -5.21 1.03
N GLU A 46 6.53 -6.15 0.54
CA GLU A 46 6.31 -6.84 -0.74
C GLU A 46 5.00 -7.63 -0.75
N GLU A 47 4.67 -8.33 0.35
CA GLU A 47 3.38 -9.01 0.52
C GLU A 47 2.20 -8.03 0.37
N GLN A 48 2.32 -6.86 1.00
CA GLN A 48 1.30 -5.80 0.96
C GLN A 48 1.20 -5.08 -0.38
N LEU A 49 2.19 -5.24 -1.27
CA LEU A 49 2.20 -4.70 -2.63
C LEU A 49 1.53 -5.63 -3.65
N SER A 50 0.99 -6.78 -3.26
CA SER A 50 0.18 -7.62 -4.16
C SER A 50 -1.04 -6.87 -4.74
N GLU A 51 -1.64 -7.38 -5.82
CA GLU A 51 -2.80 -6.75 -6.49
C GLU A 51 -3.91 -6.34 -5.52
N TYR A 52 -4.19 -7.20 -4.53
CA TYR A 52 -5.20 -6.98 -3.49
C TYR A 52 -4.60 -6.61 -2.13
N GLY A 53 -3.29 -6.33 -2.07
CA GLY A 53 -2.60 -5.96 -0.86
C GLY A 53 -2.92 -4.53 -0.41
N THR A 54 -2.71 -4.25 0.88
CA THR A 54 -3.03 -2.96 1.50
C THR A 54 -2.29 -1.78 0.86
N LEU A 55 -1.10 -1.99 0.30
CA LEU A 55 -0.28 -0.95 -0.35
C LEU A 55 -0.47 -0.89 -1.88
N SER A 56 -1.40 -1.67 -2.44
CA SER A 56 -1.66 -1.74 -3.89
C SER A 56 -1.92 -0.38 -4.55
N THR A 57 -2.52 0.57 -3.83
CA THR A 57 -2.83 1.92 -4.31
C THR A 57 -1.68 2.91 -4.20
N VAL A 58 -0.66 2.59 -3.39
CA VAL A 58 0.50 3.45 -3.11
C VAL A 58 1.83 2.78 -3.49
N ARG A 59 1.79 1.87 -4.47
CA ARG A 59 2.95 1.10 -4.96
C ARG A 59 4.19 1.94 -5.23
N GLY A 60 4.02 3.15 -5.78
CA GLY A 60 5.14 4.04 -6.09
C GLY A 60 6.02 4.37 -4.87
N PHE A 61 5.41 4.54 -3.69
CA PHE A 61 6.15 4.73 -2.43
C PHE A 61 6.46 3.39 -1.76
N GLY A 62 5.51 2.44 -1.75
CA GLY A 62 5.70 1.12 -1.14
C GLY A 62 6.91 0.36 -1.69
N ASN A 63 7.14 0.35 -3.02
CA ASN A 63 8.30 -0.28 -3.64
C ASN A 63 9.65 0.31 -3.20
N LYS A 64 9.66 1.54 -2.66
CA LYS A 64 10.87 2.24 -2.19
C LYS A 64 10.99 2.24 -0.67
N ALA A 65 9.96 1.79 0.05
CA ALA A 65 9.92 1.84 1.50
C ALA A 65 11.10 1.09 2.16
N PRO A 66 11.53 -0.11 1.69
CA PRO A 66 12.69 -0.79 2.26
C PRO A 66 14.00 0.00 2.11
N GLU A 67 14.21 0.63 0.96
CA GLU A 67 15.39 1.49 0.69
C GLU A 67 15.36 2.76 1.55
N HIS A 68 14.19 3.40 1.67
CA HIS A 68 13.99 4.52 2.60
C HIS A 68 14.26 4.10 4.04
N GLY A 69 13.89 2.87 4.40
CA GLY A 69 14.23 2.27 5.69
C GLY A 69 15.73 2.30 5.95
N LEU A 70 16.55 1.83 5.00
CA LEU A 70 18.01 1.83 5.13
C LEU A 70 18.59 3.25 5.24
N ARG A 71 18.14 4.17 4.38
CA ARG A 71 18.62 5.56 4.39
C ARG A 71 18.33 6.24 5.73
N SER A 72 17.10 6.13 6.23
CA SER A 72 16.72 6.69 7.53
C SER A 72 17.47 6.03 8.68
N SER A 73 17.69 4.71 8.65
CA SER A 73 18.54 4.04 9.65
C SER A 73 19.98 4.51 9.62
N THR A 74 20.53 4.79 8.44
CA THR A 74 21.90 5.31 8.27
C THR A 74 22.03 6.69 8.92
N VAL A 75 21.05 7.58 8.69
CA VAL A 75 21.02 8.92 9.32
C VAL A 75 20.94 8.80 10.85
N LEU A 76 20.03 7.97 11.37
CA LEU A 76 19.89 7.77 12.81
C LEU A 76 21.17 7.18 13.41
N ALA A 77 21.73 6.15 12.80
CA ALA A 77 22.93 5.49 13.28
C ALA A 77 24.15 6.42 13.26
N GLY A 78 24.37 7.15 12.16
CA GLY A 78 25.46 8.12 12.04
C GLY A 78 25.33 9.27 13.04
N PHE A 79 24.11 9.79 13.26
CA PHE A 79 23.88 10.86 14.24
C PHE A 79 24.33 10.45 15.65
N TYR A 80 24.15 9.17 16.01
CA TYR A 80 24.52 8.65 17.34
C TYR A 80 25.85 7.86 17.36
N ALA A 81 26.58 7.79 16.24
CA ALA A 81 27.88 7.14 16.19
C ALA A 81 28.87 7.93 17.07
N PRO A 82 29.69 7.28 17.92
CA PRO A 82 30.68 8.02 18.72
C PRO A 82 31.62 8.88 17.87
N GLU A 83 31.98 8.38 16.67
CA GLU A 83 32.81 9.09 15.70
C GLU A 83 32.24 8.85 14.29
N ILE A 84 31.86 9.91 13.58
CA ILE A 84 31.19 9.80 12.28
C ILE A 84 32.15 9.42 11.15
N SER A 85 33.43 9.81 11.26
CA SER A 85 34.51 9.42 10.32
C SER A 85 34.72 7.91 10.25
N ASN A 86 34.43 7.17 11.33
CA ASN A 86 34.60 5.73 11.42
C ASN A 86 33.27 4.96 11.35
N PHE A 87 32.16 5.65 11.05
CA PHE A 87 30.85 5.03 10.96
C PHE A 87 30.73 4.12 9.73
N SER A 88 30.66 2.82 9.97
CA SER A 88 30.62 1.80 8.91
C SER A 88 29.62 0.68 9.15
N ARG A 89 28.94 0.63 10.31
CA ARG A 89 28.00 -0.46 10.64
C ARG A 89 26.71 0.03 11.28
N ILE A 90 25.59 -0.54 10.84
CA ILE A 90 24.26 -0.27 11.38
C ILE A 90 23.77 -1.51 12.14
N SER A 91 23.47 -1.32 13.42
CA SER A 91 22.85 -2.35 14.25
C SER A 91 21.33 -2.36 14.11
N SER A 92 20.72 -3.50 14.49
CA SER A 92 19.29 -3.77 14.30
C SER A 92 18.37 -2.74 14.96
N ARG A 93 18.81 -2.08 16.04
CA ARG A 93 18.04 -1.03 16.72
C ARG A 93 17.65 0.12 15.78
N TYR A 94 18.54 0.54 14.89
CA TYR A 94 18.29 1.65 13.98
C TYR A 94 17.41 1.25 12.81
N ILE A 95 17.50 -0.01 12.37
CA ILE A 95 16.57 -0.59 11.39
C ILE A 95 15.15 -0.62 11.95
N ARG A 96 14.98 -1.09 13.20
CA ARG A 96 13.67 -1.11 13.87
C ARG A 96 13.07 0.29 14.00
N ASN A 97 13.87 1.26 14.48
CA ASN A 97 13.41 2.64 14.63
C ASN A 97 13.00 3.26 13.29
N SER A 98 13.80 3.06 12.25
CA SER A 98 13.47 3.54 10.90
C SER A 98 12.21 2.89 10.34
N THR A 99 12.06 1.57 10.53
CA THR A 99 10.88 0.83 10.08
C THR A 99 9.59 1.39 10.68
N ILE A 100 9.60 1.79 11.95
CA ILE A 100 8.46 2.46 12.59
C ILE A 100 8.11 3.77 11.87
N LEU A 101 9.12 4.59 11.55
CA LEU A 101 8.92 5.85 10.82
C LEU A 101 8.40 5.62 9.40
N ILE A 102 8.98 4.68 8.66
CA ILE A 102 8.56 4.39 7.29
C ILE A 102 7.15 3.80 7.26
N GLN A 103 6.79 2.94 8.22
CA GLN A 103 5.43 2.43 8.33
C GLN A 103 4.41 3.54 8.60
N TYR A 104 4.75 4.52 9.45
CA TYR A 104 3.93 5.70 9.65
C TYR A 104 3.70 6.46 8.34
N TYR A 105 4.76 6.72 7.56
CA TYR A 105 4.62 7.43 6.28
C TYR A 105 3.87 6.63 5.21
N LEU A 106 4.01 5.31 5.17
CA LEU A 106 3.18 4.45 4.32
C LEU A 106 1.70 4.59 4.65
N ASN A 107 1.38 4.58 5.94
CA ASN A 107 0.00 4.74 6.41
C ASN A 107 -0.53 6.15 6.14
N GLU A 108 0.29 7.18 6.28
CA GLU A 108 -0.10 8.55 5.91
C GLU A 108 -0.34 8.68 4.40
N GLN A 109 0.50 8.04 3.57
CA GLN A 109 0.28 8.02 2.13
C GLN A 109 -1.04 7.32 1.78
N LEU A 110 -1.33 6.18 2.41
CA LEU A 110 -2.62 5.50 2.28
C LEU A 110 -3.78 6.39 2.73
N ARG A 111 -3.64 7.06 3.88
CA ARG A 111 -4.66 7.96 4.42
C ARG A 111 -4.93 9.10 3.45
N LEU A 112 -3.89 9.75 2.92
CA LEU A 112 -4.02 10.84 1.97
C LEU A 112 -4.64 10.38 0.66
N PHE A 113 -4.17 9.25 0.13
CA PHE A 113 -4.73 8.65 -1.09
C PHE A 113 -6.21 8.31 -0.88
N ASN A 114 -6.55 7.60 0.19
CA ASN A 114 -7.93 7.23 0.49
C ASN A 114 -8.81 8.43 0.88
N SER A 115 -8.26 9.50 1.43
CA SER A 115 -9.00 10.74 1.72
C SER A 115 -9.31 11.57 0.46
N GLY A 116 -8.58 11.33 -0.63
CA GLY A 116 -8.84 11.91 -1.94
C GLY A 116 -9.61 11.01 -2.90
N VAL A 117 -9.86 9.74 -2.54
CA VAL A 117 -10.58 8.79 -3.38
C VAL A 117 -12.04 8.73 -2.97
N ALA A 118 -12.89 8.81 -3.99
CA ALA A 118 -14.35 8.75 -4.01
C ALA A 118 -14.99 7.91 -2.89
N ASP A 119 -16.19 8.35 -2.48
CA ASP A 119 -17.14 7.69 -1.57
C ASP A 119 -16.90 6.17 -1.50
N PRO A 120 -16.69 5.56 -0.32
CA PRO A 120 -16.47 4.12 -0.19
C PRO A 120 -17.49 3.26 -0.95
N SER A 121 -18.73 3.75 -1.07
CA SER A 121 -19.80 3.11 -1.85
C SER A 121 -19.50 3.09 -3.36
N LEU A 122 -18.86 4.13 -3.89
CA LEU A 122 -18.43 4.19 -5.30
C LEU A 122 -17.25 3.25 -5.59
N GLN A 123 -16.30 3.12 -4.66
CA GLN A 123 -15.22 2.13 -4.81
C GLN A 123 -15.77 0.70 -4.86
N GLU A 124 -16.71 0.38 -3.97
CA GLU A 124 -17.33 -0.94 -3.93
C GLU A 124 -18.27 -1.19 -5.11
N ALA A 125 -18.97 -0.16 -5.59
CA ALA A 125 -19.74 -0.25 -6.84
C ALA A 125 -18.82 -0.53 -8.02
N ASN A 126 -17.66 0.11 -8.10
CA ASN A 126 -16.68 -0.17 -9.15
C ASN A 126 -16.12 -1.59 -9.06
N LYS A 127 -15.84 -2.11 -7.85
CA LYS A 127 -15.46 -3.53 -7.67
C LYS A 127 -16.55 -4.49 -8.14
N LEU A 128 -17.81 -4.17 -7.85
CA LEU A 128 -18.95 -4.96 -8.36
C LEU A 128 -19.00 -4.92 -9.89
N LEU A 129 -18.81 -3.74 -10.49
CA LEU A 129 -18.82 -3.56 -11.93
C LEU A 129 -17.72 -4.37 -12.64
N GLU A 130 -16.50 -4.35 -12.10
CA GLU A 130 -15.38 -5.12 -12.64
C GLU A 130 -15.62 -6.63 -12.53
N TRP A 131 -16.23 -7.10 -11.45
CA TRP A 131 -16.65 -8.50 -11.33
C TRP A 131 -17.69 -8.88 -12.39
N LEU A 132 -18.72 -8.05 -12.60
CA LEU A 132 -19.73 -8.27 -13.64
C LEU A 132 -19.11 -8.34 -15.05
N ARG A 133 -18.14 -7.48 -15.34
CA ARG A 133 -17.38 -7.47 -16.59
C ARG A 133 -16.55 -8.75 -16.76
N THR A 134 -15.78 -9.10 -15.74
CA THR A 134 -14.88 -10.26 -15.76
C THR A 134 -15.65 -11.55 -15.98
N GLU A 135 -16.79 -11.69 -15.30
CA GLU A 135 -17.68 -12.85 -15.43
C GLU A 135 -18.61 -12.76 -16.66
N CYS A 136 -18.47 -11.71 -17.49
CA CYS A 136 -19.25 -11.48 -18.70
C CYS A 136 -20.77 -11.56 -18.46
N LYS A 137 -21.24 -11.06 -17.32
CA LYS A 137 -22.65 -11.12 -16.94
C LYS A 137 -23.47 -10.17 -17.81
N LYS A 138 -24.50 -10.70 -18.45
CA LYS A 138 -25.56 -9.91 -19.13
C LYS A 138 -26.76 -9.69 -18.23
N LEU A 139 -26.97 -10.61 -17.30
CA LEU A 139 -28.05 -10.59 -16.34
C LEU A 139 -27.53 -11.15 -15.03
N VAL A 140 -27.90 -10.51 -13.92
CA VAL A 140 -27.43 -10.90 -12.58
C VAL A 140 -28.55 -10.76 -11.56
N THR A 141 -28.56 -11.67 -10.59
CA THR A 141 -29.51 -11.64 -9.48
C THR A 141 -28.81 -11.25 -8.18
N LEU A 142 -29.53 -10.67 -7.22
CA LEU A 142 -28.94 -10.34 -5.91
C LEU A 142 -28.31 -11.55 -5.21
N PRO A 143 -28.93 -12.75 -5.19
CA PRO A 143 -28.31 -13.97 -4.67
C PRO A 143 -26.96 -14.29 -5.26
N GLU A 144 -26.83 -14.15 -6.57
CA GLU A 144 -25.57 -14.42 -7.26
C GLU A 144 -24.46 -13.46 -6.82
N ILE A 145 -24.80 -12.19 -6.64
CA ILE A 145 -23.86 -11.16 -6.17
C ILE A 145 -23.36 -11.48 -4.76
N TYR A 146 -24.24 -11.79 -3.81
CA TYR A 146 -23.76 -12.03 -2.44
C TYR A 146 -23.21 -13.45 -2.22
N GLN A 147 -23.43 -14.40 -3.13
CA GLN A 147 -22.86 -15.76 -3.06
C GLN A 147 -21.50 -15.85 -3.77
N TYR A 148 -21.38 -15.26 -4.96
CA TYR A 148 -20.23 -15.44 -5.85
C TYR A 148 -19.47 -14.15 -6.15
N GLY A 149 -20.07 -12.99 -5.85
CA GLY A 149 -19.43 -11.70 -6.04
C GLY A 149 -18.27 -11.45 -5.06
N PRO A 150 -17.62 -10.27 -5.16
CA PRO A 150 -16.47 -9.92 -4.36
C PRO A 150 -16.72 -10.08 -2.86
N ASN A 151 -15.72 -10.56 -2.11
CA ASN A 151 -15.84 -10.86 -0.67
C ASN A 151 -16.40 -9.69 0.17
N SER A 152 -16.14 -8.45 -0.23
CA SER A 152 -16.64 -7.25 0.44
C SER A 152 -18.16 -7.01 0.27
N ILE A 153 -18.85 -7.77 -0.59
CA ILE A 153 -20.24 -7.54 -1.04
C ILE A 153 -21.14 -8.77 -0.74
N ARG A 154 -20.73 -9.66 0.17
CA ARG A 154 -21.51 -10.86 0.55
C ARG A 154 -22.70 -10.62 1.49
N ASP A 155 -23.29 -9.43 1.42
CA ASP A 155 -24.49 -9.04 2.18
C ASP A 155 -25.58 -8.53 1.23
N ALA A 156 -26.81 -8.98 1.44
CA ALA A 156 -27.93 -8.67 0.55
C ALA A 156 -28.31 -7.19 0.55
N ARG A 157 -28.21 -6.50 1.70
CA ARG A 157 -28.50 -5.05 1.78
C ARG A 157 -27.45 -4.27 1.01
N LYS A 158 -26.18 -4.64 1.20
CA LYS A 158 -25.04 -4.03 0.53
C LYS A 158 -25.08 -4.24 -0.98
N ALA A 159 -25.31 -5.47 -1.43
CA ALA A 159 -25.46 -5.79 -2.86
C ALA A 159 -26.58 -4.96 -3.51
N ARG A 160 -27.72 -4.81 -2.85
CA ARG A 160 -28.83 -3.98 -3.34
C ARG A 160 -28.46 -2.50 -3.45
N ASN A 161 -27.78 -1.96 -2.44
CA ASN A 161 -27.31 -0.56 -2.47
C ASN A 161 -26.32 -0.32 -3.61
N LEU A 162 -25.37 -1.24 -3.82
CA LEU A 162 -24.39 -1.10 -4.90
C LEU A 162 -25.03 -1.25 -6.29
N MET A 163 -26.00 -2.16 -6.47
CA MET A 163 -26.75 -2.25 -7.72
C MET A 163 -27.59 -1.01 -8.01
N LYS A 164 -28.11 -0.34 -6.97
CA LYS A 164 -28.77 0.96 -7.13
C LYS A 164 -27.80 2.02 -7.65
N ILE A 165 -26.61 2.13 -7.08
CA ILE A 165 -25.56 3.04 -7.56
C ILE A 165 -25.23 2.72 -9.03
N LEU A 166 -24.97 1.45 -9.36
CA LEU A 166 -24.70 1.06 -10.76
C LEU A 166 -25.84 1.41 -11.72
N SER A 167 -27.10 1.30 -11.26
CA SER A 167 -28.27 1.68 -12.05
C SER A 167 -28.38 3.19 -12.25
N GLU A 168 -28.14 3.99 -11.20
CA GLU A 168 -28.13 5.46 -11.27
C GLU A 168 -27.03 5.98 -12.21
N HIS A 169 -25.91 5.27 -12.31
CA HIS A 169 -24.81 5.55 -13.22
C HIS A 169 -24.95 4.90 -14.61
N GLY A 170 -26.04 4.16 -14.88
CA GLY A 170 -26.37 3.61 -16.20
C GLY A 170 -25.70 2.27 -16.56
N TYR A 171 -24.99 1.65 -15.63
CA TYR A 171 -24.31 0.35 -15.83
C TYR A 171 -25.20 -0.87 -15.61
N ALA A 172 -26.38 -0.69 -15.02
CA ALA A 172 -27.35 -1.76 -14.82
C ALA A 172 -28.78 -1.21 -14.96
N LEU A 173 -29.73 -2.09 -15.23
CA LEU A 173 -31.15 -1.79 -15.14
C LEU A 173 -31.88 -2.81 -14.27
N PRO A 174 -32.69 -2.37 -13.30
CA PRO A 174 -33.57 -3.27 -12.58
C PRO A 174 -34.64 -3.82 -13.53
N LEU A 175 -34.83 -5.13 -13.50
CA LEU A 175 -35.93 -5.79 -14.19
C LEU A 175 -37.12 -5.84 -13.22
N ASN A 176 -38.21 -5.16 -13.60
CA ASN A 176 -39.40 -5.02 -12.74
C ASN A 176 -40.31 -6.26 -12.77
N ASP A 177 -40.07 -7.17 -13.71
CA ASP A 177 -40.84 -8.39 -13.89
C ASP A 177 -40.16 -9.58 -13.21
N GLU A 178 -40.96 -10.57 -12.83
CA GLU A 178 -40.47 -11.85 -12.32
C GLU A 178 -39.67 -12.57 -13.42
N VAL A 179 -38.33 -12.55 -13.29
CA VAL A 179 -37.43 -13.18 -14.28
C VAL A 179 -37.19 -14.62 -13.87
N GLU A 180 -37.39 -15.54 -14.80
CA GLU A 180 -36.93 -16.92 -14.66
C GLU A 180 -35.41 -16.98 -14.84
N PHE A 181 -34.69 -17.28 -13.76
CA PHE A 181 -33.24 -17.41 -13.76
C PHE A 181 -32.87 -18.80 -13.25
N GLU A 182 -32.24 -19.61 -14.11
CA GLU A 182 -31.88 -21.01 -13.83
C GLU A 182 -33.07 -21.85 -13.29
N GLY A 183 -34.25 -21.71 -13.91
CA GLY A 183 -35.46 -22.45 -13.53
C GLY A 183 -36.12 -22.00 -12.22
N LYS A 184 -35.71 -20.85 -11.67
CA LYS A 184 -36.31 -20.23 -10.48
C LYS A 184 -36.75 -18.82 -10.79
N VAL A 185 -37.97 -18.48 -10.37
CA VAL A 185 -38.49 -17.12 -10.46
C VAL A 185 -37.78 -16.23 -9.44
N ARG A 186 -37.18 -15.13 -9.93
CA ARG A 186 -36.45 -14.15 -9.11
C ARG A 186 -37.13 -12.79 -9.20
N LYS A 187 -37.41 -12.21 -8.02
CA LYS A 187 -38.07 -10.90 -7.87
C LYS A 187 -37.12 -9.71 -7.99
N GLU A 188 -35.82 -9.95 -7.89
CA GLU A 188 -34.80 -8.90 -7.97
C GLU A 188 -33.66 -9.37 -8.88
N ALA A 189 -33.75 -8.97 -10.15
CA ALA A 189 -32.77 -9.24 -11.19
C ALA A 189 -32.43 -7.93 -11.93
N TYR A 190 -31.24 -7.89 -12.51
CA TYR A 190 -30.73 -6.72 -13.20
C TYR A 190 -30.15 -7.11 -14.56
N GLU A 191 -30.50 -6.36 -15.59
CA GLU A 191 -29.77 -6.38 -16.86
C GLU A 191 -28.48 -5.57 -16.69
N VAL A 192 -27.36 -6.16 -17.09
CA VAL A 192 -26.04 -5.56 -16.96
C VAL A 192 -25.67 -4.89 -18.29
N ARG A 193 -25.29 -3.61 -18.23
CA ARG A 193 -25.00 -2.75 -19.39
C ARG A 193 -23.53 -2.33 -19.40
N VAL A 194 -22.64 -3.31 -19.47
CA VAL A 194 -21.19 -3.09 -19.60
C VAL A 194 -20.60 -3.68 -20.86
#